data_AF-A0A3D4BC13-F1
#
_entry.id   AF-A0A3D4BC13-F1
#
_cell.length_a   1.000
_cell.length_b   1.000
_cell.length_c   1.000
_cell.angle_alpha   90.00
_cell.angle_beta   90.00
_cell.angle_gamma   90.00
#
_symmetry.space_group_name_H-M   'P 1'
#
loop_
_entity.id
_entity.type
_entity.pdbx_description
1 polymer ?
#
loop_
_entity_poly.entity_id
_entity_poly.type
_entity_poly.pdbx_seq_one_letter_code
_entity_poly.pdbx_strand_id
1 'polypeptide(L)'
;MRHVAQTIGNHPGVFGLLLEDRPTGGIQFSIDRWKSVTAGLEGRLEADDLTEDGYQYQVKSWQLTQYADYITELARVTKKAKSRLKLALSFHLDALCPGKTLVQYQETVRALDFVIIDPGVSAEHDRDRIQYLTRWVANMAVTMTDRDIWMTVGAHVPPGRYETTSHELRTWTEQACAMGVSAIGWHGWNDTAWHNGQPVRGEPLSEKHPELWQTVTELSRSLTTRKRTQEKIFPHRCLLSYDSYTNQLPWLDVFATNQVLRMYGGLTLGYVSDAHLAGGERFQRCKMVFTTPCPSTRARVTDRLLGFMKRGGFVVASADDFTLDEQLCRSDMRRRLFGMQQEKGLSHPDRILLTAGWPEVQEGADLSTTWHRTSVTAFDDDIQVLGRWGDGSAAIILKPHGKGGALYIGTNPYQAAMEEDRHSNWQSFISSIVEPDALQQLIENREQE
;
A
#
# COMPACT_ATOMS: atom_id res chain seq x y z
N MET A 1 27.63 -8.52 -14.47
CA MET A 1 26.77 -7.68 -15.35
C MET A 1 27.45 -7.15 -16.62
N ARG A 2 28.51 -6.32 -16.54
CA ARG A 2 29.18 -5.76 -17.75
C ARG A 2 29.48 -6.82 -18.83
N HIS A 3 30.12 -7.92 -18.43
CA HIS A 3 30.44 -9.03 -19.33
C HIS A 3 29.18 -9.62 -19.98
N VAL A 4 28.17 -9.98 -19.18
CA VAL A 4 26.88 -10.49 -19.69
C VAL A 4 26.28 -9.56 -20.74
N ALA A 5 26.19 -8.25 -20.44
CA ALA A 5 25.64 -7.26 -21.35
C ALA A 5 26.43 -7.14 -22.66
N GLN A 6 27.76 -7.27 -22.63
CA GLN A 6 28.60 -7.24 -23.83
C GLN A 6 28.45 -8.51 -24.66
N THR A 7 28.36 -9.67 -24.00
CA THR A 7 28.29 -10.98 -24.65
C THR A 7 26.96 -11.21 -25.34
N ILE A 8 25.83 -11.05 -24.63
CA ILE A 8 24.50 -11.36 -25.17
C ILE A 8 23.81 -10.15 -25.77
N GLY A 9 24.28 -8.95 -25.44
CA GLY A 9 23.61 -7.70 -25.80
C GLY A 9 23.65 -7.35 -27.27
N ASN A 10 24.23 -8.16 -28.15
CA ASN A 10 24.13 -8.03 -29.61
C ASN A 10 23.18 -9.05 -30.25
N HIS A 11 22.70 -10.03 -29.49
CA HIS A 11 21.80 -11.05 -30.02
C HIS A 11 20.45 -10.42 -30.43
N PRO A 12 19.88 -10.78 -31.60
CA PRO A 12 18.63 -10.18 -32.08
C PRO A 12 17.43 -10.56 -31.22
N GLY A 13 17.43 -11.76 -30.63
CA GLY A 13 16.37 -12.22 -29.73
C GLY A 13 16.43 -11.67 -28.30
N VAL A 14 17.44 -10.84 -27.96
CA VAL A 14 17.59 -10.27 -26.61
C VAL A 14 17.24 -8.78 -26.65
N PHE A 15 16.16 -8.41 -25.98
CA PHE A 15 15.70 -7.02 -25.86
C PHE A 15 16.02 -6.38 -24.50
N GLY A 16 16.17 -7.19 -23.45
CA GLY A 16 16.41 -6.70 -22.10
C GLY A 16 17.00 -7.73 -21.15
N LEU A 17 17.32 -7.26 -19.94
CA LEU A 17 17.84 -8.05 -18.83
C LEU A 17 16.94 -7.87 -17.61
N LEU A 18 16.55 -8.99 -17.02
CA LEU A 18 16.03 -9.02 -15.67
C LEU A 18 17.23 -8.96 -14.73
N LEU A 19 17.34 -7.88 -13.95
CA LEU A 19 18.48 -7.67 -13.05
C LEU A 19 18.39 -8.60 -11.84
N GLU A 20 17.21 -8.68 -11.22
CA GLU A 20 16.89 -9.60 -10.13
C GLU A 20 15.42 -10.04 -10.24
N ASP A 21 15.14 -11.24 -9.71
CA ASP A 21 13.81 -11.81 -9.60
C ASP A 21 13.42 -11.96 -8.13
N ARG A 22 12.27 -11.37 -7.75
CA ARG A 22 11.74 -11.30 -6.38
C ARG A 22 12.82 -10.94 -5.35
N PRO A 23 13.46 -9.77 -5.49
CA PRO A 23 14.56 -9.39 -4.63
C PRO A 23 14.09 -9.26 -3.17
N THR A 24 14.95 -9.70 -2.26
CA THR A 24 14.73 -9.61 -0.81
C THR A 24 15.48 -8.43 -0.18
N GLY A 25 16.33 -7.75 -0.95
CA GLY A 25 17.24 -6.71 -0.46
C GLY A 25 18.31 -7.23 0.52
N GLY A 26 18.49 -8.55 0.59
CA GLY A 26 19.44 -9.16 1.51
C GLY A 26 18.93 -9.35 2.94
N ILE A 27 17.61 -9.30 3.18
CA ILE A 27 17.01 -9.50 4.51
C ILE A 27 17.38 -10.86 5.16
N GLN A 28 17.75 -11.84 4.34
CA GLN A 28 18.21 -13.16 4.77
C GLN A 28 19.61 -13.16 5.39
N PHE A 29 20.36 -12.05 5.28
CA PHE A 29 21.72 -11.94 5.81
C PHE A 29 21.72 -11.21 7.16
N SER A 30 22.59 -11.62 8.08
CA SER A 30 22.72 -10.95 9.38
C SER A 30 23.29 -9.53 9.22
N ILE A 31 22.99 -8.67 10.20
CA ILE A 31 23.53 -7.31 10.25
C ILE A 31 25.06 -7.28 10.29
N ASP A 32 25.72 -8.34 10.77
CA ASP A 32 27.17 -8.45 10.80
C ASP A 32 27.81 -8.31 9.43
N ARG A 33 27.10 -8.71 8.36
CA ARG A 33 27.55 -8.53 6.98
C ARG A 33 27.71 -7.05 6.60
N TRP A 34 26.98 -6.17 7.27
CA TRP A 34 26.96 -4.74 7.01
C TRP A 34 27.91 -3.95 7.93
N LYS A 35 28.42 -4.54 9.02
CA LYS A 35 29.29 -3.86 10.01
C LYS A 35 30.47 -3.09 9.41
N SER A 36 31.10 -3.64 8.37
CA SER A 36 32.25 -3.00 7.71
C SER A 36 31.90 -1.71 6.95
N VAL A 37 30.62 -1.52 6.59
CA VAL A 37 30.11 -0.37 5.83
C VAL A 37 29.15 0.51 6.64
N THR A 38 28.76 0.10 7.84
CA THR A 38 27.87 0.86 8.75
C THR A 38 28.60 1.77 9.74
N ALA A 39 29.93 1.77 9.82
CA ALA A 39 30.66 2.55 10.83
C ALA A 39 30.29 4.07 10.85
N GLY A 40 30.06 4.68 9.68
CA GLY A 40 29.60 6.07 9.59
C GLY A 40 28.12 6.27 9.93
N LEU A 41 27.30 5.23 9.77
CA LEU A 41 25.91 5.20 10.23
C LEU A 41 25.86 5.04 11.76
N GLU A 42 26.62 4.11 12.32
CA GLU A 42 26.68 3.80 13.75
C GLU A 42 27.05 5.04 14.56
N GLY A 43 28.12 5.76 14.17
CA GLY A 43 28.48 7.01 14.86
C GLY A 43 27.43 8.12 14.78
N ARG A 44 26.55 8.11 13.76
CA ARG A 44 25.39 9.02 13.69
C ARG A 44 24.26 8.55 14.60
N LEU A 45 23.93 7.26 14.55
CA LEU A 45 22.83 6.69 15.35
C LEU A 45 23.12 6.73 16.85
N GLU A 46 24.38 6.54 17.26
CA GLU A 46 24.81 6.69 18.65
C GLU A 46 24.59 8.12 19.19
N ALA A 47 24.61 9.12 18.31
CA ALA A 47 24.38 10.53 18.69
C ALA A 47 22.89 10.89 18.77
N ASP A 48 21.99 10.10 18.18
CA ASP A 48 20.57 10.43 18.00
C ASP A 48 19.68 10.01 19.21
N ASP A 49 20.26 9.48 20.30
CA ASP A 49 19.56 9.01 21.54
C ASP A 49 18.28 8.20 21.26
N LEU A 50 18.39 7.25 20.33
CA LEU A 50 17.26 6.47 19.83
C LEU A 50 16.85 5.36 20.79
N THR A 51 15.55 5.03 20.80
CA THR A 51 15.08 3.76 21.35
C THR A 51 15.63 2.57 20.54
N GLU A 52 15.59 1.36 21.11
CA GLU A 52 15.96 0.12 20.40
C GLU A 52 15.20 0.01 19.06
N ASP A 53 13.88 0.23 19.09
CA ASP A 53 13.02 0.17 17.89
C ASP A 53 13.39 1.27 16.89
N GLY A 54 13.65 2.50 17.37
CA GLY A 54 14.10 3.62 16.54
C GLY A 54 15.43 3.32 15.84
N TYR A 55 16.39 2.72 16.56
CA TYR A 55 17.67 2.29 16.00
C TYR A 55 17.48 1.25 14.89
N GLN A 56 16.69 0.19 15.15
CA GLN A 56 16.42 -0.85 14.15
C GLN A 56 15.73 -0.29 12.90
N TYR A 57 14.77 0.62 13.09
CA TYR A 57 14.11 1.30 11.98
C TYR A 57 15.10 2.13 11.14
N GLN A 58 16.00 2.88 11.78
CA GLN A 58 16.99 3.69 11.06
C GLN A 58 17.99 2.83 10.26
N VAL A 59 18.43 1.72 10.84
CA VAL A 59 19.26 0.73 10.13
C VAL A 59 18.51 0.16 8.92
N LYS A 60 17.24 -0.25 9.09
CA LYS A 60 16.43 -0.81 8.00
C LYS A 60 16.21 0.22 6.88
N SER A 61 15.90 1.47 7.23
CA SER A 61 15.79 2.60 6.30
C SER A 61 17.07 2.86 5.52
N TRP A 62 18.23 2.74 6.17
CA TRP A 62 19.52 2.82 5.49
C TRP A 62 19.74 1.66 4.52
N GLN A 63 19.46 0.41 4.94
CA GLN A 63 19.59 -0.77 4.07
C GLN A 63 18.70 -0.69 2.82
N LEU A 64 17.47 -0.21 2.99
CA LEU A 64 16.53 0.08 1.90
C LEU A 64 17.14 1.04 0.87
N THR A 65 17.81 2.09 1.34
CA THR A 65 18.52 3.07 0.48
C THR A 65 19.71 2.41 -0.23
N GLN A 66 20.53 1.62 0.48
CA GLN A 66 21.68 0.94 -0.11
C GLN A 66 21.27 -0.02 -1.24
N TYR A 67 20.13 -0.70 -1.09
CA TYR A 67 19.61 -1.56 -2.15
C TYR A 67 19.25 -0.76 -3.41
N ALA A 68 18.58 0.38 -3.27
CA ALA A 68 18.25 1.24 -4.39
C ALA A 68 19.52 1.78 -5.11
N ASP A 69 20.54 2.16 -4.34
CA ASP A 69 21.84 2.59 -4.88
C ASP A 69 22.55 1.47 -5.66
N TYR A 70 22.52 0.25 -5.12
CA TYR A 70 23.08 -0.93 -5.79
C TYR A 70 22.40 -1.19 -7.15
N ILE A 71 21.07 -1.14 -7.22
CA ILE A 71 20.35 -1.31 -8.50
C ILE A 71 20.66 -0.16 -9.46
N THR A 72 20.76 1.07 -8.96
CA THR A 72 21.15 2.23 -9.77
C THR A 72 22.53 2.06 -10.40
N GLU A 73 23.50 1.57 -9.62
CA GLU A 73 24.84 1.28 -10.10
C GLU A 73 24.86 0.12 -11.10
N LEU A 74 24.12 -0.96 -10.84
CA LEU A 74 23.97 -2.06 -11.79
C LEU A 74 23.38 -1.60 -13.12
N ALA A 75 22.34 -0.77 -13.08
CA ALA A 75 21.72 -0.20 -14.25
C ALA A 75 22.73 0.65 -15.03
N ARG A 76 23.47 1.53 -14.34
CA ARG A 76 24.50 2.38 -14.94
C ARG A 76 25.61 1.57 -15.62
N VAL A 77 26.16 0.56 -14.94
CA VAL A 77 27.20 -0.32 -15.48
C VAL A 77 26.71 -1.07 -16.71
N THR A 78 25.47 -1.56 -16.66
CA THR A 78 24.84 -2.32 -17.75
C THR A 78 24.56 -1.44 -18.96
N LYS A 79 23.97 -0.25 -18.76
CA LYS A 79 23.70 0.72 -19.83
C LYS A 79 24.98 1.26 -20.45
N LYS A 80 26.05 1.47 -19.67
CA LYS A 80 27.37 1.85 -20.20
C LYS A 80 27.96 0.75 -21.09
N ALA A 81 27.74 -0.51 -20.74
CA ALA A 81 28.20 -1.65 -21.52
C ALA A 81 27.37 -1.85 -22.81
N LYS A 82 26.04 -1.71 -22.70
CA LYS A 82 25.10 -1.85 -23.82
C LYS A 82 23.82 -1.05 -23.58
N SER A 83 23.77 0.18 -24.10
CA SER A 83 22.67 1.13 -23.86
C SER A 83 21.30 0.67 -24.38
N ARG A 84 21.26 -0.15 -25.44
CA ARG A 84 20.01 -0.63 -26.06
C ARG A 84 19.23 -1.62 -25.20
N LEU A 85 19.89 -2.32 -24.28
CA LEU A 85 19.23 -3.35 -23.46
C LEU A 85 18.27 -2.69 -22.48
N LYS A 86 17.01 -3.11 -22.48
CA LYS A 86 16.03 -2.72 -21.47
C LYS A 86 16.32 -3.40 -20.15
N LEU A 87 16.10 -2.72 -19.04
CA LEU A 87 16.36 -3.23 -17.69
C LEU A 87 15.06 -3.29 -16.91
N ALA A 88 14.85 -4.41 -16.24
CA ALA A 88 13.71 -4.63 -15.36
C ALA A 88 14.13 -5.38 -14.10
N LEU A 89 13.30 -5.25 -13.08
CA LEU A 89 13.25 -6.15 -11.92
C LEU A 89 11.84 -6.72 -11.82
N SER A 90 11.74 -7.92 -11.27
CA SER A 90 10.48 -8.57 -10.91
C SER A 90 10.26 -8.41 -9.42
N PHE A 91 9.30 -7.57 -9.03
CA PHE A 91 9.00 -7.29 -7.63
C PHE A 91 7.84 -8.14 -7.13
N HIS A 92 8.02 -8.66 -5.91
CA HIS A 92 6.97 -9.31 -5.13
C HIS A 92 6.08 -8.30 -4.42
N LEU A 93 4.92 -8.74 -3.90
CA LEU A 93 4.04 -7.92 -3.06
C LEU A 93 4.78 -7.27 -1.89
N ASP A 94 5.67 -8.03 -1.23
CA ASP A 94 6.46 -7.51 -0.11
C ASP A 94 7.32 -6.31 -0.51
N ALA A 95 7.77 -6.19 -1.76
CA ALA A 95 8.55 -5.01 -2.16
C ALA A 95 7.69 -3.75 -2.29
N LEU A 96 6.40 -3.90 -2.61
CA LEU A 96 5.44 -2.79 -2.67
C LEU A 96 4.98 -2.37 -1.25
N CYS A 97 4.99 -3.31 -0.31
CA CYS A 97 4.72 -3.12 1.12
C CYS A 97 5.88 -3.71 1.96
N PRO A 98 7.03 -3.00 2.11
CA PRO A 98 8.31 -3.52 2.62
C PRO A 98 8.37 -3.85 4.13
N GLY A 99 7.42 -4.67 4.60
CA GLY A 99 7.45 -5.28 5.94
C GLY A 99 8.54 -6.35 6.06
N LYS A 100 8.66 -7.20 5.03
CA LYS A 100 9.48 -8.43 5.05
C LYS A 100 10.61 -8.45 4.03
N THR A 101 10.99 -7.28 3.52
CA THR A 101 12.07 -7.13 2.53
C THR A 101 12.79 -5.80 2.74
N LEU A 102 14.05 -5.74 2.31
CA LEU A 102 14.88 -4.54 2.31
C LEU A 102 14.91 -3.90 0.92
N VAL A 103 13.77 -3.90 0.23
CA VAL A 103 13.62 -3.34 -1.11
C VAL A 103 12.79 -2.06 -1.06
N GLN A 104 13.41 -0.94 -1.44
CA GLN A 104 12.72 0.33 -1.59
C GLN A 104 12.17 0.46 -3.02
N TYR A 105 10.95 -0.01 -3.25
CA TYR A 105 10.36 -0.08 -4.60
C TYR A 105 10.46 1.25 -5.37
N GLN A 106 9.98 2.36 -4.80
CA GLN A 106 9.87 3.63 -5.52
C GLN A 106 11.21 4.21 -5.97
N GLU A 107 12.25 4.12 -5.15
CA GLU A 107 13.58 4.59 -5.53
C GLU A 107 14.24 3.63 -6.53
N THR A 108 14.11 2.32 -6.30
CA THR A 108 14.66 1.29 -7.18
C THR A 108 14.11 1.40 -8.60
N VAL A 109 12.82 1.65 -8.75
CA VAL A 109 12.13 1.69 -10.05
C VAL A 109 12.63 2.85 -10.94
N ARG A 110 13.15 3.93 -10.37
CA ARG A 110 13.68 5.07 -11.15
C ARG A 110 14.86 4.67 -12.05
N ALA A 111 15.63 3.66 -11.67
CA ALA A 111 16.76 3.16 -12.44
C ALA A 111 16.37 2.21 -13.60
N LEU A 112 15.10 1.83 -13.71
CA LEU A 112 14.62 0.79 -14.63
C LEU A 112 13.91 1.37 -15.85
N ASP A 113 13.88 0.61 -16.95
CA ASP A 113 13.10 0.97 -18.14
C ASP A 113 11.63 0.58 -17.98
N PHE A 114 11.36 -0.57 -17.36
CA PHE A 114 10.03 -1.05 -17.04
C PHE A 114 10.12 -1.97 -15.81
N VAL A 115 8.97 -2.29 -15.23
CA VAL A 115 8.89 -3.06 -13.98
C VAL A 115 8.02 -4.28 -14.20
N ILE A 116 8.44 -5.43 -13.67
CA ILE A 116 7.61 -6.62 -13.59
C ILE A 116 7.06 -6.69 -12.16
N ILE A 117 5.77 -6.95 -12.02
CA ILE A 117 5.11 -7.17 -10.74
C ILE A 117 4.58 -8.59 -10.73
N ASP A 118 5.15 -9.41 -9.86
CA ASP A 118 4.73 -10.79 -9.62
C ASP A 118 4.27 -10.89 -8.16
N PRO A 119 2.98 -10.69 -7.87
CA PRO A 119 2.49 -10.57 -6.51
C PRO A 119 2.69 -11.83 -5.67
N GLY A 120 3.00 -12.99 -6.29
CA GLY A 120 3.23 -14.27 -5.63
C GLY A 120 2.15 -14.62 -4.61
N VAL A 121 1.02 -15.11 -5.07
CA VAL A 121 -0.10 -15.47 -4.18
C VAL A 121 0.26 -16.73 -3.39
N SER A 122 0.52 -16.61 -2.09
CA SER A 122 0.70 -17.77 -1.22
C SER A 122 -0.66 -18.37 -0.82
N ALA A 123 -0.74 -19.70 -0.80
CA ALA A 123 -1.94 -20.50 -0.52
C ALA A 123 -2.47 -20.38 0.92
N GLU A 124 -1.86 -19.56 1.77
CA GLU A 124 -2.29 -19.30 3.15
C GLU A 124 -3.50 -18.34 3.22
N HIS A 125 -3.85 -17.70 2.10
CA HIS A 125 -4.90 -16.70 2.04
C HIS A 125 -6.17 -17.28 1.41
N ASP A 126 -7.30 -17.07 2.09
CA ASP A 126 -8.64 -17.46 1.64
C ASP A 126 -8.93 -16.96 0.21
N ARG A 127 -9.61 -17.79 -0.60
CA ARG A 127 -9.98 -17.47 -1.99
C ARG A 127 -10.72 -16.13 -2.09
N ASP A 128 -11.58 -15.87 -1.11
CA ASP A 128 -12.39 -14.65 -1.07
C ASP A 128 -11.55 -13.40 -0.80
N ARG A 129 -10.38 -13.55 -0.16
CA ARG A 129 -9.42 -12.46 0.10
C ARG A 129 -8.54 -12.18 -1.12
N ILE A 130 -8.14 -13.20 -1.89
CA ILE A 130 -7.19 -13.00 -3.01
C ILE A 130 -7.86 -12.53 -4.31
N GLN A 131 -9.18 -12.65 -4.45
CA GLN A 131 -9.90 -12.32 -5.70
C GLN A 131 -9.71 -10.87 -6.19
N TYR A 132 -9.35 -9.94 -5.30
CA TYR A 132 -9.08 -8.53 -5.63
C TYR A 132 -7.61 -8.14 -5.54
N LEU A 133 -6.73 -9.07 -5.18
CA LEU A 133 -5.30 -8.82 -4.97
C LEU A 133 -4.63 -8.32 -6.25
N THR A 134 -4.87 -9.00 -7.38
CA THR A 134 -4.31 -8.61 -8.69
C THR A 134 -4.68 -7.17 -9.06
N ARG A 135 -5.96 -6.80 -8.91
CA ARG A 135 -6.42 -5.43 -9.12
C ARG A 135 -5.67 -4.45 -8.22
N TRP A 136 -5.63 -4.75 -6.93
CA TRP A 136 -5.02 -3.87 -5.93
C TRP A 136 -3.54 -3.61 -6.22
N VAL A 137 -2.78 -4.69 -6.42
CA VAL A 137 -1.35 -4.65 -6.69
C VAL A 137 -1.05 -3.94 -8.01
N ALA A 138 -1.79 -4.23 -9.07
CA ALA A 138 -1.65 -3.55 -10.35
C ALA A 138 -1.91 -2.04 -10.22
N ASN A 139 -2.96 -1.66 -9.48
CA ASN A 139 -3.30 -0.26 -9.26
C ASN A 139 -2.24 0.47 -8.42
N MET A 140 -1.76 -0.16 -7.35
CA MET A 140 -0.68 0.37 -6.53
C MET A 140 0.61 0.55 -7.34
N ALA A 141 1.02 -0.44 -8.12
CA ALA A 141 2.20 -0.32 -8.98
C ALA A 141 2.06 0.82 -10.01
N VAL A 142 0.94 0.87 -10.75
CA VAL A 142 0.70 1.90 -11.78
C VAL A 142 0.65 3.32 -11.19
N THR A 143 0.17 3.49 -9.96
CA THR A 143 0.04 4.81 -9.33
C THR A 143 1.33 5.30 -8.68
N MET A 144 2.25 4.40 -8.32
CA MET A 144 3.49 4.74 -7.63
C MET A 144 4.67 5.02 -8.56
N THR A 145 4.54 4.82 -9.87
CA THR A 145 5.61 5.07 -10.83
C THR A 145 5.10 5.51 -12.21
N ASP A 146 5.93 6.23 -12.94
CA ASP A 146 5.73 6.58 -14.35
C ASP A 146 6.22 5.48 -15.32
N ARG A 147 6.85 4.43 -14.79
CA ARG A 147 7.38 3.31 -15.59
C ARG A 147 6.27 2.41 -16.10
N ASP A 148 6.51 1.82 -17.27
CA ASP A 148 5.64 0.77 -17.78
C ASP A 148 5.64 -0.44 -16.84
N ILE A 149 4.45 -0.96 -16.57
CA ILE A 149 4.23 -2.09 -15.68
C ILE A 149 3.88 -3.33 -16.49
N TRP A 150 4.64 -4.40 -16.31
CA TRP A 150 4.30 -5.74 -16.71
C TRP A 150 3.75 -6.47 -15.47
N MET A 151 2.46 -6.82 -15.48
CA MET A 151 1.87 -7.63 -14.41
C MET A 151 1.93 -9.12 -14.75
N THR A 152 2.48 -9.93 -13.85
CA THR A 152 2.38 -11.38 -13.93
C THR A 152 1.10 -11.84 -13.24
N VAL A 153 0.31 -12.67 -13.92
CA VAL A 153 -0.99 -13.17 -13.47
C VAL A 153 -0.94 -14.70 -13.34
N GLY A 154 -1.57 -15.20 -12.28
CA GLY A 154 -1.61 -16.63 -11.95
C GLY A 154 -0.72 -16.96 -10.75
N ALA A 155 -0.93 -18.13 -10.19
CA ALA A 155 -0.17 -18.62 -9.04
C ALA A 155 0.41 -20.00 -9.30
N HIS A 156 1.65 -20.21 -8.87
CA HIS A 156 2.23 -21.49 -8.47
C HIS A 156 2.99 -21.16 -7.16
N VAL A 157 2.86 -21.85 -6.02
CA VAL A 157 3.34 -23.21 -5.69
C VAL A 157 2.91 -23.53 -4.22
N PRO A 158 2.79 -24.81 -3.78
CA PRO A 158 2.38 -25.21 -2.41
C PRO A 158 3.44 -24.91 -1.30
N PRO A 159 3.10 -25.00 0.00
CA PRO A 159 2.18 -25.99 0.61
C PRO A 159 0.78 -25.41 0.88
N GLY A 160 -0.24 -25.90 0.14
CA GLY A 160 -1.64 -25.51 0.38
C GLY A 160 -2.71 -25.90 -0.67
N ARG A 161 -2.35 -26.45 -1.85
CA ARG A 161 -3.29 -26.96 -2.90
C ARG A 161 -4.14 -25.91 -3.64
N TYR A 162 -3.77 -24.62 -3.65
CA TYR A 162 -4.48 -23.64 -4.48
C TYR A 162 -3.97 -23.68 -5.92
N GLU A 163 -4.84 -24.10 -6.85
CA GLU A 163 -4.59 -24.07 -8.30
C GLU A 163 -5.49 -23.00 -8.93
N THR A 164 -4.88 -22.14 -9.77
CA THR A 164 -5.62 -21.08 -10.49
C THR A 164 -6.53 -21.71 -11.54
N THR A 165 -7.80 -21.33 -11.56
CA THR A 165 -8.77 -21.76 -12.56
C THR A 165 -8.77 -20.87 -13.81
N SER A 166 -9.31 -21.36 -14.93
CA SER A 166 -9.48 -20.56 -16.15
C SER A 166 -10.35 -19.30 -15.92
N HIS A 167 -11.32 -19.38 -15.01
CA HIS A 167 -12.16 -18.23 -14.66
C HIS A 167 -11.34 -17.15 -13.93
N GLU A 168 -10.59 -17.54 -12.89
CA GLU A 168 -9.72 -16.62 -12.14
C GLU A 168 -8.66 -16.00 -13.05
N LEU A 169 -8.04 -16.79 -13.92
CA LEU A 169 -7.04 -16.31 -14.88
C LEU A 169 -7.61 -15.19 -15.78
N ARG A 170 -8.84 -15.37 -16.30
CA ARG A 170 -9.54 -14.34 -17.10
C ARG A 170 -9.88 -13.12 -16.25
N THR A 171 -10.48 -13.33 -15.09
CA THR A 171 -10.91 -12.26 -14.17
C THR A 171 -9.73 -11.40 -13.72
N TRP A 172 -8.63 -12.01 -13.28
CA TRP A 172 -7.44 -11.31 -12.81
C TRP A 172 -6.70 -10.61 -13.95
N THR A 173 -6.65 -11.21 -15.14
CA THR A 173 -6.11 -10.55 -16.33
C THR A 173 -6.90 -9.28 -16.64
N GLU A 174 -8.23 -9.35 -16.66
CA GLU A 174 -9.09 -8.18 -16.88
C GLU A 174 -8.93 -7.13 -15.78
N GLN A 175 -8.81 -7.54 -14.52
CA GLN A 175 -8.52 -6.63 -13.42
C GLN A 175 -7.22 -5.86 -13.62
N ALA A 176 -6.13 -6.54 -13.99
CA ALA A 176 -4.84 -5.91 -14.26
C ALA A 176 -4.92 -4.94 -15.45
N CYS A 177 -5.50 -5.38 -16.57
CA CYS A 177 -5.72 -4.52 -17.74
C CYS A 177 -6.57 -3.28 -17.43
N ALA A 178 -7.63 -3.45 -16.63
CA ALA A 178 -8.48 -2.35 -16.21
C ALA A 178 -7.71 -1.32 -15.38
N MET A 179 -6.63 -1.70 -14.69
CA MET A 179 -5.78 -0.78 -13.92
C MET A 179 -4.73 -0.06 -14.78
N GLY A 180 -4.57 -0.42 -16.06
CA GLY A 180 -3.73 0.33 -16.99
C GLY A 180 -2.28 -0.15 -17.10
N VAL A 181 -2.01 -1.39 -16.69
CA VAL A 181 -0.71 -2.04 -16.90
C VAL A 181 -0.36 -2.10 -18.39
N SER A 182 0.93 -2.05 -18.70
CA SER A 182 1.47 -1.98 -20.06
C SER A 182 1.61 -3.36 -20.71
N ALA A 183 1.80 -4.41 -19.90
CA ALA A 183 1.91 -5.78 -20.34
C ALA A 183 1.31 -6.75 -19.32
N ILE A 184 0.86 -7.91 -19.82
CA ILE A 184 0.44 -9.05 -19.02
C ILE A 184 1.35 -10.22 -19.35
N GLY A 185 1.84 -10.90 -18.32
CA GLY A 185 2.45 -12.23 -18.43
C GLY A 185 1.68 -13.22 -17.58
N TRP A 186 1.87 -14.48 -17.89
CA TRP A 186 1.35 -15.58 -17.10
C TRP A 186 2.50 -16.50 -16.75
N HIS A 187 2.43 -17.13 -15.59
CA HIS A 187 3.38 -18.17 -15.24
C HIS A 187 3.28 -19.33 -16.23
N GLY A 188 4.40 -19.67 -16.86
CA GLY A 188 4.47 -20.68 -17.93
C GLY A 188 4.90 -22.06 -17.45
N TRP A 189 5.32 -22.19 -16.19
CA TRP A 189 5.85 -23.40 -15.60
C TRP A 189 5.16 -23.63 -14.26
N ASN A 190 4.74 -24.87 -14.03
CA ASN A 190 4.23 -25.30 -12.74
C ASN A 190 5.41 -25.89 -11.96
N ASP A 191 5.89 -25.20 -10.94
CA ASP A 191 6.98 -25.75 -10.12
C ASP A 191 6.46 -26.95 -9.33
N THR A 192 6.78 -28.14 -9.81
CA THR A 192 6.53 -29.40 -9.12
C THR A 192 7.62 -29.58 -8.08
N ALA A 193 7.34 -29.16 -6.84
CA ALA A 193 8.06 -29.48 -5.61
C ALA A 193 9.61 -29.47 -5.61
N TRP A 194 10.14 -28.85 -4.56
CA TRP A 194 11.38 -29.27 -3.95
C TRP A 194 11.25 -30.76 -3.55
N HIS A 195 11.83 -31.68 -4.32
CA HIS A 195 11.95 -33.06 -3.86
C HIS A 195 13.26 -33.17 -3.08
N ASN A 196 13.17 -33.45 -1.78
CA ASN A 196 14.33 -33.64 -0.89
C ASN A 196 15.33 -32.46 -0.87
N GLY A 197 14.85 -31.22 -0.87
CA GLY A 197 15.74 -30.05 -0.83
C GLY A 197 16.40 -29.70 -2.16
N GLN A 198 16.06 -30.39 -3.25
CA GLN A 198 16.63 -30.16 -4.58
C GLN A 198 15.60 -29.45 -5.48
N PRO A 199 16.02 -28.46 -6.27
CA PRO A 199 15.17 -27.88 -7.31
C PRO A 199 14.94 -28.92 -8.40
N VAL A 200 13.73 -29.47 -8.48
CA VAL A 200 13.29 -30.26 -9.64
C VAL A 200 12.78 -29.29 -10.70
N ARG A 201 13.09 -29.54 -11.97
CA ARG A 201 12.58 -28.76 -13.08
C ARG A 201 11.05 -28.90 -13.09
N GLY A 202 10.33 -27.78 -12.96
CA GLY A 202 8.87 -27.77 -13.07
C GLY A 202 8.38 -28.30 -14.42
N GLU A 203 7.11 -28.70 -14.49
CA GLU A 203 6.47 -29.10 -15.74
C GLU A 203 5.90 -27.87 -16.46
N PRO A 204 6.03 -27.76 -17.79
CA PRO A 204 5.39 -26.67 -18.54
C PRO A 204 3.87 -26.64 -18.29
N LEU A 205 3.29 -25.44 -18.15
CA LEU A 205 1.84 -25.27 -17.95
C LEU A 205 1.05 -25.93 -19.10
N SER A 206 1.57 -25.87 -20.33
CA SER A 206 0.98 -26.49 -21.51
C SER A 206 0.84 -28.01 -21.44
N GLU A 207 1.72 -28.67 -20.68
CA GLU A 207 1.72 -30.13 -20.55
C GLU A 207 0.87 -30.56 -19.36
N LYS A 208 1.00 -29.88 -18.22
CA LYS A 208 0.30 -30.24 -16.99
C LYS A 208 -1.16 -29.77 -16.94
N HIS A 209 -1.47 -28.60 -17.52
CA HIS A 209 -2.80 -27.99 -17.55
C HIS A 209 -3.11 -27.39 -18.94
N PRO A 210 -3.33 -28.23 -19.96
CA PRO A 210 -3.56 -27.77 -21.33
C PRO A 210 -4.76 -26.82 -21.47
N GLU A 211 -5.78 -26.94 -20.63
CA GLU A 211 -6.96 -26.06 -20.57
C GLU A 211 -6.62 -24.64 -20.08
N LEU A 212 -5.72 -24.53 -19.09
CA LEU A 212 -5.22 -23.23 -18.62
C LEU A 212 -4.32 -22.60 -19.70
N TRP A 213 -3.48 -23.40 -20.34
CA TRP A 213 -2.64 -22.93 -21.45
C TRP A 213 -3.46 -22.46 -22.66
N GLN A 214 -4.56 -23.14 -22.99
CA GLN A 214 -5.50 -22.67 -24.00
C GLN A 214 -6.08 -21.30 -23.60
N THR A 215 -6.47 -21.13 -22.33
CA THR A 215 -6.98 -19.86 -21.82
C THR A 215 -5.93 -18.74 -21.92
N VAL A 216 -4.66 -19.01 -21.57
CA VAL A 216 -3.55 -18.06 -21.76
C VAL A 216 -3.42 -17.66 -23.24
N THR A 217 -3.50 -18.64 -24.15
CA THR A 217 -3.37 -18.40 -25.59
C THR A 217 -4.52 -17.54 -26.13
N GLU A 218 -5.75 -17.79 -25.69
CA GLU A 218 -6.92 -16.99 -26.04
C GLU A 218 -6.82 -15.54 -25.52
N LEU A 219 -6.44 -15.38 -24.24
CA LEU A 219 -6.23 -14.07 -23.63
C LEU A 219 -5.10 -13.30 -24.33
N SER A 220 -3.99 -13.96 -24.64
CA SER A 220 -2.88 -13.34 -25.37
C SER A 220 -3.34 -12.77 -26.72
N ARG A 221 -4.11 -13.55 -27.50
CA ARG A 221 -4.67 -13.07 -28.77
C ARG A 221 -5.61 -11.88 -28.58
N SER A 222 -6.51 -11.93 -27.60
CA SER A 222 -7.47 -10.83 -27.38
C SER A 222 -6.77 -9.53 -26.97
N LEU A 223 -5.77 -9.61 -26.09
CA LEU A 223 -5.06 -8.45 -25.57
C LEU A 223 -4.19 -7.74 -26.61
N THR A 224 -3.62 -8.45 -27.59
CA THR A 224 -2.78 -7.82 -28.63
C THR A 224 -3.50 -6.77 -29.47
N THR A 225 -4.83 -6.84 -29.54
CA THR A 225 -5.68 -5.89 -30.29
C THR A 225 -6.30 -4.81 -29.40
N ARG A 226 -6.14 -4.91 -28.09
CA ARG A 226 -6.80 -4.03 -27.11
C ARG A 226 -6.03 -2.72 -26.98
N LYS A 227 -6.78 -1.60 -27.04
CA LYS A 227 -6.20 -0.29 -26.69
C LYS A 227 -5.98 -0.22 -25.19
N ARG A 228 -4.83 0.33 -24.79
CA ARG A 228 -4.51 0.61 -23.38
C ARG A 228 -5.55 1.58 -22.82
N THR A 229 -6.02 1.29 -21.61
CA THR A 229 -6.85 2.21 -20.82
C THR A 229 -6.07 3.49 -20.57
N GLN A 230 -6.70 4.66 -20.80
CA GLN A 230 -6.05 5.96 -20.61
C GLN A 230 -5.67 6.24 -19.15
N GLU A 231 -4.79 7.23 -18.97
CA GLU A 231 -4.35 7.73 -17.67
C GLU A 231 -5.55 8.05 -16.76
N LYS A 232 -5.54 7.48 -15.56
CA LYS A 232 -6.64 7.63 -14.60
C LYS A 232 -6.40 8.83 -13.70
N ILE A 233 -7.42 9.66 -13.57
CA ILE A 233 -7.50 10.66 -12.52
C ILE A 233 -8.10 10.01 -11.29
N PHE A 234 -7.42 10.11 -10.15
CA PHE A 234 -7.84 9.53 -8.89
C PHE A 234 -8.32 10.63 -7.94
N PRO A 235 -9.64 10.92 -7.88
CA PRO A 235 -10.18 11.91 -6.95
C PRO A 235 -10.01 11.48 -5.47
N HIS A 236 -9.92 10.18 -5.22
CA HIS A 236 -9.66 9.59 -3.92
C HIS A 236 -8.31 8.89 -3.94
N ARG A 237 -7.48 9.14 -2.91
CA ARG A 237 -6.19 8.48 -2.76
C ARG A 237 -6.06 7.78 -1.41
N CYS A 238 -5.21 6.77 -1.34
CA CYS A 238 -4.71 6.21 -0.10
C CYS A 238 -3.27 6.62 0.15
N LEU A 239 -2.97 7.07 1.37
CA LEU A 239 -1.62 7.26 1.86
C LEU A 239 -1.05 5.90 2.29
N LEU A 240 0.04 5.52 1.65
CA LEU A 240 0.86 4.36 2.00
C LEU A 240 2.03 4.84 2.87
N SER A 241 2.06 4.46 4.14
CA SER A 241 3.20 4.79 5.01
C SER A 241 4.29 3.73 4.88
N TYR A 242 5.30 3.99 4.05
CA TYR A 242 6.46 3.11 3.96
C TYR A 242 7.24 3.10 5.27
N ASP A 243 7.17 4.17 6.04
CA ASP A 243 7.75 4.24 7.39
C ASP A 243 7.07 3.21 8.31
N SER A 244 5.74 3.13 8.28
CA SER A 244 4.99 2.11 9.01
C SER A 244 5.19 0.69 8.48
N TYR A 245 5.31 0.49 7.17
CA TYR A 245 5.63 -0.85 6.61
C TYR A 245 7.01 -1.31 7.05
N THR A 246 7.97 -0.39 7.02
CA THR A 246 9.33 -0.65 7.49
C THR A 246 9.31 -1.08 8.96
N ASN A 247 8.40 -0.49 9.76
CA ASN A 247 8.11 -0.87 11.13
C ASN A 247 7.08 -2.03 11.27
N GLN A 248 7.15 -3.02 10.38
CA GLN A 248 6.45 -4.31 10.43
C GLN A 248 4.92 -4.29 10.32
N LEU A 249 4.30 -3.21 9.82
CA LEU A 249 2.87 -3.27 9.49
C LEU A 249 2.62 -4.30 8.37
N PRO A 250 1.70 -5.27 8.55
CA PRO A 250 1.43 -6.29 7.56
C PRO A 250 0.66 -5.72 6.36
N TRP A 251 0.96 -6.21 5.16
CA TRP A 251 0.27 -5.79 3.94
C TRP A 251 -1.24 -6.08 3.96
N LEU A 252 -1.68 -7.07 4.73
CA LEU A 252 -3.10 -7.40 4.91
C LEU A 252 -3.91 -6.23 5.47
N ASP A 253 -3.34 -5.43 6.36
CA ASP A 253 -4.01 -4.27 6.94
C ASP A 253 -4.20 -3.17 5.90
N VAL A 254 -3.23 -3.02 5.00
CA VAL A 254 -3.30 -2.10 3.84
C VAL A 254 -4.33 -2.59 2.83
N PHE A 255 -4.37 -3.90 2.59
CA PHE A 255 -5.31 -4.52 1.68
C PHE A 255 -6.76 -4.38 2.16
N ALA A 256 -7.01 -4.51 3.47
CA ALA A 256 -8.33 -4.31 4.07
C ALA A 256 -8.91 -2.93 3.74
N THR A 257 -8.12 -1.86 3.85
CA THR A 257 -8.54 -0.50 3.44
C THR A 257 -9.01 -0.46 1.99
N ASN A 258 -8.21 -1.02 1.07
CA ASN A 258 -8.58 -1.06 -0.35
C ASN A 258 -9.85 -1.90 -0.60
N GLN A 259 -9.97 -3.05 0.04
CA GLN A 259 -11.12 -3.94 -0.10
C GLN A 259 -12.40 -3.25 0.36
N VAL A 260 -12.39 -2.66 1.55
CA VAL A 260 -13.56 -2.02 2.15
C VAL A 260 -14.00 -0.77 1.39
N LEU A 261 -13.06 0.13 1.07
CA LEU A 261 -13.38 1.34 0.30
C LEU A 261 -13.86 1.02 -1.12
N ARG A 262 -13.44 -0.11 -1.69
CA ARG A 262 -13.96 -0.60 -2.95
C ARG A 262 -15.37 -1.19 -2.81
N MET A 263 -15.57 -2.06 -1.83
CA MET A 263 -16.82 -2.80 -1.64
C MET A 263 -17.97 -1.89 -1.21
N TYR A 264 -17.72 -1.00 -0.26
CA TYR A 264 -18.77 -0.15 0.30
C TYR A 264 -18.76 1.25 -0.33
N GLY A 265 -17.57 1.83 -0.54
CA GLY A 265 -17.45 3.14 -1.18
C GLY A 265 -17.48 3.14 -2.71
N GLY A 266 -17.44 1.97 -3.36
CA GLY A 266 -17.37 1.88 -4.84
C GLY A 266 -16.09 2.45 -5.47
N LEU A 267 -15.10 2.83 -4.65
CA LEU A 267 -13.99 3.66 -5.09
C LEU A 267 -12.98 2.93 -5.99
N THR A 268 -12.27 3.70 -6.81
CA THR A 268 -11.00 3.27 -7.41
C THR A 268 -9.94 4.24 -6.94
N LEU A 269 -9.11 3.79 -6.00
CA LEU A 269 -8.17 4.62 -5.26
C LEU A 269 -6.89 4.85 -6.06
N GLY A 270 -6.33 6.05 -6.01
CA GLY A 270 -4.92 6.25 -6.33
C GLY A 270 -4.06 5.98 -5.09
N TYR A 271 -2.77 5.68 -5.25
CA TYR A 271 -1.87 5.54 -4.11
C TYR A 271 -0.79 6.61 -4.14
N VAL A 272 -0.39 7.05 -2.95
CA VAL A 272 0.77 7.92 -2.75
C VAL A 272 1.50 7.45 -1.50
N SER A 273 2.82 7.37 -1.56
CA SER A 273 3.62 7.09 -0.37
C SER A 273 3.89 8.36 0.43
N ASP A 274 4.13 8.19 1.72
CA ASP A 274 4.76 9.20 2.59
C ASP A 274 6.04 9.78 1.98
N ALA A 275 6.91 8.97 1.38
CA ALA A 275 8.16 9.39 0.75
C ALA A 275 7.92 10.32 -0.46
N HIS A 276 7.00 9.97 -1.37
CA HIS A 276 6.65 10.83 -2.50
C HIS A 276 6.00 12.13 -2.04
N LEU A 277 5.10 12.05 -1.05
CA LEU A 277 4.44 13.22 -0.50
C LEU A 277 5.44 14.17 0.17
N ALA A 278 6.38 13.63 0.95
CA ALA A 278 7.50 14.38 1.52
C ALA A 278 8.37 15.00 0.41
N GLY A 279 8.65 14.25 -0.66
CA GLY A 279 9.40 14.70 -1.84
C GLY A 279 8.75 15.84 -2.63
N GLY A 280 7.47 16.12 -2.40
CA GLY A 280 6.76 17.26 -2.99
C GLY A 280 5.69 16.90 -4.02
N GLU A 281 5.32 15.62 -4.10
CA GLU A 281 4.14 15.17 -4.85
C GLU A 281 2.91 15.98 -4.43
N ARG A 282 2.10 16.38 -5.42
CA ARG A 282 0.90 17.19 -5.19
C ARG A 282 -0.35 16.35 -5.39
N PHE A 283 -1.33 16.54 -4.51
CA PHE A 283 -2.69 16.01 -4.64
C PHE A 283 -3.48 16.69 -5.76
N GLN A 284 -3.00 16.64 -7.01
CA GLN A 284 -3.68 17.24 -8.14
C GLN A 284 -5.03 16.55 -8.36
N ARG A 285 -6.12 17.33 -8.36
CA ARG A 285 -7.50 16.87 -8.59
C ARG A 285 -7.98 15.79 -7.61
N CYS A 286 -7.25 15.58 -6.52
CA CYS A 286 -7.65 14.75 -5.41
C CYS A 286 -8.48 15.60 -4.45
N LYS A 287 -9.60 15.03 -4.00
CA LYS A 287 -10.52 15.65 -3.04
C LYS A 287 -10.38 15.02 -1.66
N MET A 288 -10.02 13.74 -1.59
CA MET A 288 -9.96 12.98 -0.35
C MET A 288 -8.77 12.03 -0.30
N VAL A 289 -8.14 11.96 0.87
CA VAL A 289 -7.05 11.06 1.19
C VAL A 289 -7.47 10.19 2.37
N PHE A 290 -7.53 8.88 2.15
CA PHE A 290 -7.68 7.89 3.20
C PHE A 290 -6.30 7.44 3.67
N THR A 291 -6.16 7.14 4.95
CA THR A 291 -4.99 6.41 5.45
C THR A 291 -5.22 4.91 5.31
N THR A 292 -4.18 4.20 4.89
CA THR A 292 -3.95 2.85 5.40
C THR A 292 -3.22 2.99 6.74
N PRO A 293 -3.28 2.04 7.68
CA PRO A 293 -2.69 2.24 9.01
C PRO A 293 -1.28 2.83 8.91
N CYS A 294 -1.12 4.06 9.40
CA CYS A 294 0.09 4.87 9.23
C CYS A 294 0.59 5.41 10.58
N PRO A 295 0.93 4.53 11.54
CA PRO A 295 1.36 4.95 12.86
C PRO A 295 2.62 5.81 12.87
N SER A 296 3.62 5.52 12.03
CA SER A 296 4.80 6.38 11.86
C SER A 296 4.65 7.24 10.62
N THR A 297 4.94 8.54 10.75
CA THR A 297 4.88 9.49 9.64
C THR A 297 5.90 10.61 9.86
N ARG A 298 6.51 11.11 8.77
CA ARG A 298 7.42 12.27 8.80
C ARG A 298 6.69 13.59 9.00
N ALA A 299 7.28 14.54 9.73
CA ALA A 299 6.68 15.87 9.93
C ALA A 299 6.31 16.59 8.62
N ARG A 300 7.14 16.44 7.58
CA ARG A 300 6.90 17.03 6.26
C ARG A 300 5.64 16.50 5.57
N VAL A 301 5.26 15.24 5.82
CA VAL A 301 4.01 14.66 5.30
C VAL A 301 2.81 15.38 5.93
N THR A 302 2.85 15.58 7.25
CA THR A 302 1.83 16.34 7.99
C THR A 302 1.66 17.76 7.44
N ASP A 303 2.75 18.47 7.15
CA ASP A 303 2.69 19.80 6.53
C ASP A 303 1.99 19.79 5.16
N ARG A 304 2.23 18.73 4.36
CA ARG A 304 1.60 18.58 3.05
C ARG A 304 0.11 18.28 3.17
N LEU A 305 -0.28 17.45 4.13
CA LEU A 305 -1.69 17.15 4.42
C LEU A 305 -2.42 18.40 4.93
N LEU A 306 -1.83 19.17 5.85
CA LEU A 306 -2.39 20.46 6.30
C LEU A 306 -2.59 21.43 5.13
N GLY A 307 -1.59 21.55 4.26
CA GLY A 307 -1.70 22.38 3.06
C GLY A 307 -2.78 21.90 2.09
N PHE A 308 -2.96 20.58 1.97
CA PHE A 308 -4.02 19.97 1.17
C PHE A 308 -5.41 20.29 1.73
N MET A 309 -5.63 20.11 3.04
CA MET A 309 -6.91 20.38 3.69
C MET A 309 -7.28 21.86 3.60
N LYS A 310 -6.33 22.77 3.85
CA LYS A 310 -6.54 24.22 3.68
C LYS A 310 -7.06 24.62 2.30
N ARG A 311 -6.76 23.85 1.25
CA ARG A 311 -7.21 24.09 -0.14
C ARG A 311 -8.55 23.42 -0.49
N GLY A 312 -9.18 22.70 0.44
CA GLY A 312 -10.46 22.01 0.22
C GLY A 312 -10.37 20.49 0.19
N GLY A 313 -9.22 19.92 0.56
CA GLY A 313 -9.06 18.48 0.68
C GLY A 313 -9.59 17.92 2.00
N PHE A 314 -9.94 16.64 2.02
CA PHE A 314 -10.28 15.92 3.24
C PHE A 314 -9.30 14.78 3.52
N VAL A 315 -8.88 14.64 4.77
CA VAL A 315 -8.11 13.49 5.24
C VAL A 315 -8.98 12.64 6.16
N VAL A 316 -9.08 11.34 5.87
CA VAL A 316 -9.77 10.36 6.71
C VAL A 316 -8.73 9.45 7.33
N ALA A 317 -8.63 9.48 8.66
CA ALA A 317 -7.69 8.72 9.46
C ALA A 317 -8.37 7.89 10.53
N SER A 318 -7.67 6.88 11.02
CA SER A 318 -8.15 5.90 11.97
C SER A 318 -7.28 5.86 13.23
N ALA A 319 -7.66 5.00 14.18
CA ALA A 319 -6.86 4.74 15.36
C ALA A 319 -5.41 4.43 15.01
N ASP A 320 -4.51 4.91 15.86
CA ASP A 320 -3.05 4.79 15.77
C ASP A 320 -2.37 5.54 14.63
N ASP A 321 -3.09 6.10 13.65
CA ASP A 321 -2.49 6.90 12.58
C ASP A 321 -1.80 8.15 13.12
N PHE A 322 -0.60 8.45 12.61
CA PHE A 322 0.22 9.62 12.96
C PHE A 322 0.64 9.69 14.44
N THR A 323 0.65 8.55 15.14
CA THR A 323 1.04 8.48 16.57
C THR A 323 2.54 8.72 16.78
N LEU A 324 3.36 8.30 15.82
CA LEU A 324 4.81 8.30 15.89
C LEU A 324 5.43 9.15 14.76
N ASP A 325 6.59 9.73 15.04
CA ASP A 325 7.42 10.42 14.06
C ASP A 325 8.38 9.44 13.33
N GLU A 326 9.29 9.99 12.53
CA GLU A 326 10.33 9.23 11.81
C GLU A 326 11.41 8.60 12.69
N GLN A 327 11.44 8.92 13.99
CA GLN A 327 12.32 8.30 14.99
C GLN A 327 11.57 7.26 15.85
N LEU A 328 10.30 7.00 15.52
CA LEU A 328 9.38 6.17 16.31
C LEU A 328 9.09 6.72 17.71
N CYS A 329 9.21 8.03 17.89
CA CYS A 329 8.84 8.75 19.10
C CYS A 329 7.42 9.31 18.98
N ARG A 330 6.74 9.52 20.11
CA ARG A 330 5.39 10.12 20.12
C ARG A 330 5.41 11.48 19.45
N SER A 331 4.58 11.66 18.43
CA SER A 331 4.52 12.89 17.64
C SER A 331 3.41 13.84 18.10
N ASP A 332 3.51 15.11 17.72
CA ASP A 332 2.45 16.10 17.89
C ASP A 332 1.46 16.13 16.70
N MET A 333 1.61 15.21 15.73
CA MET A 333 0.91 15.29 14.45
C MET A 333 -0.60 15.10 14.61
N ARG A 334 -1.05 14.23 15.52
CA ARG A 334 -2.49 14.06 15.81
C ARG A 334 -3.12 15.31 16.41
N ARG A 335 -2.38 16.04 17.27
CA ARG A 335 -2.80 17.37 17.74
C ARG A 335 -2.90 18.35 16.58
N ARG A 336 -1.93 18.37 15.67
CA ARG A 336 -1.90 19.31 14.54
C ARG A 336 -2.98 19.03 13.49
N LEU A 337 -3.20 17.76 13.16
CA LEU A 337 -4.14 17.32 12.11
C LEU A 337 -5.57 17.23 12.63
N PHE A 338 -5.77 16.71 13.83
CA PHE A 338 -7.10 16.38 14.36
C PHE A 338 -7.48 17.18 15.60
N GLY A 339 -6.59 18.04 16.13
CA GLY A 339 -6.83 18.88 17.32
C GLY A 339 -7.03 18.09 18.62
N MET A 340 -6.52 16.86 18.68
CA MET A 340 -6.56 16.00 19.85
C MET A 340 -5.53 16.48 20.88
N GLN A 341 -5.98 16.96 22.05
CA GLN A 341 -5.12 17.43 23.13
C GLN A 341 -4.81 16.33 24.16
N GLN A 342 -5.79 15.46 24.44
CA GLN A 342 -5.63 14.31 25.32
C GLN A 342 -6.36 13.10 24.76
N GLU A 343 -5.72 11.95 24.89
CA GLU A 343 -6.13 10.69 24.31
C GLU A 343 -5.98 9.57 25.34
N LYS A 344 -6.85 8.56 25.24
CA LYS A 344 -6.80 7.39 26.11
C LYS A 344 -7.09 6.13 25.29
N GLY A 345 -6.19 5.15 25.39
CA GLY A 345 -6.43 3.81 24.83
C GLY A 345 -7.51 3.08 25.64
N LEU A 346 -8.39 2.34 24.94
CA LEU A 346 -9.43 1.52 25.58
C LEU A 346 -9.08 0.04 25.47
N SER A 347 -8.95 -0.63 26.61
CA SER A 347 -8.56 -2.05 26.68
C SER A 347 -9.74 -3.02 26.54
N HIS A 348 -10.97 -2.57 26.78
CA HIS A 348 -12.16 -3.43 26.74
C HIS A 348 -12.92 -3.26 25.42
N PRO A 349 -13.59 -4.32 24.92
CA PRO A 349 -14.50 -4.21 23.79
C PRO A 349 -15.59 -3.17 24.05
N ASP A 350 -15.78 -2.27 23.11
CA ASP A 350 -16.81 -1.23 23.14
C ASP A 350 -17.35 -0.97 21.72
N ARG A 351 -18.42 -0.18 21.61
CA ARG A 351 -19.01 0.26 20.34
C ARG A 351 -18.95 1.77 20.23
N ILE A 352 -19.02 2.27 18.99
CA ILE A 352 -19.16 3.70 18.73
C ILE A 352 -20.62 3.98 18.41
N LEU A 353 -21.26 4.87 19.16
CA LEU A 353 -22.60 5.37 18.88
C LEU A 353 -22.50 6.66 18.07
N LEU A 354 -23.14 6.71 16.89
CA LEU A 354 -23.18 7.91 16.08
C LEU A 354 -24.05 8.99 16.74
N THR A 355 -23.49 10.19 16.89
CA THR A 355 -24.17 11.35 17.51
C THR A 355 -24.70 12.34 16.48
N ALA A 356 -24.48 12.07 15.19
CA ALA A 356 -25.03 12.83 14.08
C ALA A 356 -25.55 11.86 13.02
N GLY A 357 -26.67 12.21 12.40
CA GLY A 357 -27.19 11.49 11.24
C GLY A 357 -26.33 11.76 10.00
N TRP A 358 -26.08 10.72 9.22
CA TRP A 358 -25.44 10.76 7.91
C TRP A 358 -26.45 10.35 6.83
N PRO A 359 -26.21 10.65 5.54
CA PRO A 359 -27.14 10.33 4.46
C PRO A 359 -27.63 8.87 4.45
N GLU A 360 -26.74 7.90 4.74
CA GLU A 360 -27.08 6.47 4.71
C GLU A 360 -27.11 5.80 6.09
N VAL A 361 -26.79 6.51 7.17
CA VAL A 361 -26.79 5.95 8.53
C VAL A 361 -27.39 6.92 9.55
N GLN A 362 -28.39 6.43 10.30
CA GLN A 362 -29.14 7.25 11.25
C GLN A 362 -28.32 7.57 12.50
N GLU A 363 -28.66 8.69 13.14
CA GLU A 363 -28.21 9.01 14.49
C GLU A 363 -28.59 7.87 15.46
N GLY A 364 -27.69 7.56 16.40
CA GLY A 364 -27.86 6.46 17.36
C GLY A 364 -27.48 5.08 16.83
N ALA A 365 -27.12 4.94 15.55
CA ALA A 365 -26.57 3.69 15.03
C ALA A 365 -25.22 3.36 15.71
N ASP A 366 -25.01 2.08 16.00
CA ASP A 366 -23.77 1.59 16.57
C ASP A 366 -22.82 1.02 15.51
N LEU A 367 -21.54 1.35 15.63
CA LEU A 367 -20.46 0.83 14.82
C LEU A 367 -19.63 -0.13 15.68
N SER A 368 -19.39 -1.33 15.15
CA SER A 368 -18.46 -2.31 15.76
C SER A 368 -17.03 -1.78 15.74
N THR A 369 -16.17 -2.31 16.62
CA THR A 369 -14.77 -1.87 16.71
C THR A 369 -13.81 -3.03 16.78
N THR A 370 -12.57 -2.80 16.34
CA THR A 370 -11.47 -3.75 16.51
C THR A 370 -10.72 -3.49 17.80
N TRP A 371 -9.63 -4.19 18.03
CA TRP A 371 -8.78 -4.03 19.21
C TRP A 371 -8.11 -2.65 19.31
N HIS A 372 -7.90 -1.98 18.16
CA HIS A 372 -7.40 -0.61 18.12
C HIS A 372 -8.50 0.35 18.57
N ARG A 373 -8.40 0.89 19.79
CA ARG A 373 -9.42 1.77 20.35
C ARG A 373 -8.79 2.94 21.07
N THR A 374 -9.06 4.14 20.59
CA THR A 374 -8.58 5.39 21.18
C THR A 374 -9.74 6.35 21.37
N SER A 375 -9.95 6.78 22.61
CA SER A 375 -10.86 7.87 22.93
C SER A 375 -10.14 9.21 23.01
N VAL A 376 -10.85 10.27 22.62
CA VAL A 376 -10.37 11.65 22.73
C VAL A 376 -11.09 12.30 23.91
N THR A 377 -10.32 12.68 24.93
CA THR A 377 -10.84 13.20 26.20
C THR A 377 -10.70 14.71 26.33
N ALA A 378 -9.81 15.32 25.54
CA ALA A 378 -9.71 16.77 25.38
C ALA A 378 -9.29 17.10 23.96
N PHE A 379 -9.88 18.13 23.38
CA PHE A 379 -9.70 18.52 21.98
C PHE A 379 -10.02 20.01 21.80
N ASP A 380 -9.58 20.58 20.67
CA ASP A 380 -9.83 21.99 20.33
C ASP A 380 -11.33 22.33 20.23
N ASP A 381 -11.69 23.57 20.55
CA ASP A 381 -13.09 24.03 20.56
C ASP A 381 -13.76 23.95 19.19
N ASP A 382 -12.99 23.97 18.09
CA ASP A 382 -13.46 23.92 16.69
C ASP A 382 -13.75 22.50 16.18
N ILE A 383 -13.70 21.48 17.05
CA ILE A 383 -13.96 20.08 16.67
C ILE A 383 -15.43 19.70 16.84
N GLN A 384 -15.97 19.00 15.84
CA GLN A 384 -17.30 18.41 15.88
C GLN A 384 -17.19 16.92 16.24
N VAL A 385 -17.98 16.48 17.22
CA VAL A 385 -18.06 15.07 17.61
C VAL A 385 -19.21 14.41 16.86
N LEU A 386 -18.88 13.39 16.06
CA LEU A 386 -19.81 12.67 15.17
C LEU A 386 -20.14 11.27 15.70
N GLY A 387 -19.38 10.78 16.68
CA GLY A 387 -19.67 9.55 17.40
C GLY A 387 -18.94 9.47 18.73
N ARG A 388 -19.50 8.72 19.67
CA ARG A 388 -19.00 8.56 21.05
C ARG A 388 -18.85 7.10 21.43
N TRP A 389 -17.90 6.84 22.32
CA TRP A 389 -17.76 5.57 23.03
C TRP A 389 -18.87 5.38 24.06
N GLY A 390 -19.01 4.18 24.61
CA GLY A 390 -20.01 3.87 25.63
C GLY A 390 -19.84 4.68 26.92
N ASP A 391 -18.62 5.14 27.22
CA ASP A 391 -18.32 6.02 28.35
C ASP A 391 -18.61 7.52 28.07
N GLY A 392 -19.11 7.85 26.87
CA GLY A 392 -19.42 9.20 26.42
C GLY A 392 -18.24 9.99 25.86
N SER A 393 -17.01 9.47 25.91
CA SER A 393 -15.85 10.11 25.30
C SER A 393 -15.94 10.13 23.77
N ALA A 394 -15.25 11.07 23.12
CA ALA A 394 -15.35 11.22 21.67
C ALA A 394 -14.62 10.08 20.94
N ALA A 395 -15.27 9.52 19.92
CA ALA A 395 -14.77 8.41 19.13
C ALA A 395 -14.57 8.77 17.66
N ILE A 396 -15.50 9.54 17.08
CA ILE A 396 -15.36 10.06 15.72
C ILE A 396 -15.42 11.57 15.80
N ILE A 397 -14.40 12.24 15.28
CA ILE A 397 -14.29 13.69 15.31
C ILE A 397 -13.96 14.24 13.93
N LEU A 398 -14.48 15.43 13.63
CA LEU A 398 -14.18 16.20 12.43
C LEU A 398 -13.59 17.54 12.83
N LYS A 399 -12.37 17.82 12.34
CA LYS A 399 -11.69 19.11 12.52
C LYS A 399 -11.65 19.88 11.20
N PRO A 400 -12.20 21.10 11.13
CA PRO A 400 -12.06 21.95 9.96
C PRO A 400 -10.63 22.48 9.79
N HIS A 401 -10.18 22.60 8.55
CA HIS A 401 -8.89 23.16 8.15
C HIS A 401 -9.06 24.00 6.89
N GLY A 402 -9.28 25.30 7.05
CA GLY A 402 -9.54 26.18 5.90
C GLY A 402 -10.80 25.74 5.15
N LYS A 403 -10.66 25.37 3.87
CA LYS A 403 -11.80 24.95 3.02
C LYS A 403 -12.13 23.45 3.07
N GLY A 404 -11.40 22.67 3.88
CA GLY A 404 -11.57 21.23 4.00
C GLY A 404 -11.42 20.80 5.46
N GLY A 405 -11.04 19.55 5.72
CA GLY A 405 -10.96 19.06 7.10
C GLY A 405 -10.35 17.68 7.27
N ALA A 406 -10.27 17.26 8.53
CA ALA A 406 -9.74 15.97 8.94
C ALA A 406 -10.80 15.20 9.73
N LEU A 407 -11.20 14.04 9.23
CA LEU A 407 -12.06 13.08 9.93
C LEU A 407 -11.17 12.03 10.61
N TYR A 408 -11.29 11.92 11.93
CA TYR A 408 -10.62 10.88 12.71
C TYR A 408 -11.64 9.89 13.25
N ILE A 409 -11.33 8.60 13.16
CA ILE A 409 -12.13 7.48 13.66
C ILE A 409 -11.31 6.73 14.70
N GLY A 410 -11.80 6.65 15.93
CA GLY A 410 -11.10 6.07 17.09
C GLY A 410 -10.91 4.56 17.07
N THR A 411 -11.23 3.89 15.96
CA THR A 411 -10.95 2.47 15.67
C THR A 411 -10.43 2.34 14.24
N ASN A 412 -9.85 1.20 13.87
CA ASN A 412 -9.61 0.89 12.45
C ASN A 412 -10.96 0.53 11.78
N PRO A 413 -11.54 1.41 10.93
CA PRO A 413 -12.86 1.17 10.36
C PRO A 413 -12.84 0.04 9.34
N TYR A 414 -11.70 -0.18 8.68
CA TYR A 414 -11.60 -1.14 7.58
C TYR A 414 -11.55 -2.57 8.12
N GLN A 415 -10.74 -2.82 9.14
CA GLN A 415 -10.76 -4.13 9.80
C GLN A 415 -12.10 -4.38 10.50
N ALA A 416 -12.67 -3.37 11.18
CA ALA A 416 -13.96 -3.52 11.86
C ALA A 416 -15.09 -3.86 10.88
N ALA A 417 -15.05 -3.26 9.69
CA ALA A 417 -15.99 -3.52 8.61
C ALA A 417 -15.75 -4.86 7.89
N MET A 418 -14.71 -5.63 8.23
CA MET A 418 -14.46 -6.98 7.71
C MET A 418 -14.84 -8.10 8.70
N GLU A 419 -15.27 -7.79 9.92
CA GLU A 419 -15.73 -8.79 10.89
C GLU A 419 -17.20 -9.20 10.65
N GLU A 420 -17.43 -10.50 10.39
CA GLU A 420 -18.64 -11.12 9.77
C GLU A 420 -20.00 -10.72 10.37
N ASP A 421 -20.08 -10.44 11.66
CA ASP A 421 -21.37 -10.30 12.35
C ASP A 421 -21.97 -8.88 12.34
N ARG A 422 -21.27 -7.85 11.79
CA ARG A 422 -21.61 -6.43 12.08
C ARG A 422 -21.40 -5.42 10.94
N HIS A 423 -21.46 -5.87 9.69
CA HIS A 423 -21.08 -5.08 8.51
C HIS A 423 -22.01 -3.92 8.11
N SER A 424 -23.32 -4.00 8.37
CA SER A 424 -24.30 -3.13 7.69
C SER A 424 -24.13 -1.65 8.01
N ASN A 425 -23.88 -1.29 9.28
CA ASN A 425 -23.72 0.10 9.66
C ASN A 425 -22.38 0.67 9.20
N TRP A 426 -21.32 -0.15 9.17
CA TRP A 426 -20.04 0.24 8.57
C TRP A 426 -20.13 0.47 7.08
N GLN A 427 -20.87 -0.38 6.35
CA GLN A 427 -21.13 -0.18 4.93
C GLN A 427 -21.78 1.19 4.69
N SER A 428 -22.91 1.47 5.35
CA SER A 428 -23.61 2.76 5.23
C SER A 428 -22.76 3.96 5.64
N PHE A 429 -22.01 3.84 6.73
CA PHE A 429 -21.13 4.91 7.19
C PHE A 429 -20.01 5.19 6.16
N ILE A 430 -19.37 4.14 5.64
CA ILE A 430 -18.29 4.28 4.65
C ILE A 430 -18.81 4.86 3.35
N SER A 431 -19.96 4.40 2.84
CA SER A 431 -20.63 5.00 1.68
C SER A 431 -20.92 6.50 1.87
N SER A 432 -21.21 6.93 3.10
CA SER A 432 -21.49 8.33 3.40
C SER A 432 -20.23 9.21 3.43
N ILE A 433 -19.13 8.72 4.01
CA ILE A 433 -17.91 9.54 4.20
C ILE A 433 -17.01 9.62 2.96
N VAL A 434 -17.23 8.79 1.93
CA VAL A 434 -16.43 8.83 0.70
C VAL A 434 -16.77 10.03 -0.20
N GLU A 435 -17.85 10.75 0.11
CA GLU A 435 -18.26 11.97 -0.58
C GLU A 435 -17.78 13.22 0.19
N PRO A 436 -16.85 14.03 -0.38
CA PRO A 436 -16.35 15.24 0.28
C PRO A 436 -17.45 16.24 0.65
N ASP A 437 -18.51 16.31 -0.17
CA ASP A 437 -19.62 17.25 0.04
C ASP A 437 -20.40 16.92 1.32
N ALA A 438 -20.47 15.65 1.72
CA ALA A 438 -21.11 15.24 2.98
C ALA A 438 -20.33 15.75 4.20
N LEU A 439 -19.00 15.68 4.16
CA LEU A 439 -18.14 16.22 5.21
C LEU A 439 -18.15 17.75 5.24
N GLN A 440 -18.20 18.37 4.07
CA GLN A 440 -18.27 19.83 3.94
C GLN A 440 -19.58 20.38 4.52
N GLN A 441 -20.72 19.74 4.27
CA GLN A 441 -22.01 20.12 4.84
C GLN A 441 -22.01 20.09 6.38
N LEU A 442 -21.33 19.11 6.98
CA LEU A 442 -21.21 19.03 8.45
C LEU A 442 -20.42 20.21 9.03
N ILE A 443 -19.38 20.67 8.34
CA ILE A 443 -18.62 21.87 8.73
C ILE A 443 -19.50 23.12 8.60
N GLU A 444 -20.21 23.28 7.48
CA GLU A 444 -21.03 24.46 7.19
C GLU A 444 -22.24 24.61 8.12
N ASN A 445 -22.90 23.50 8.48
CA ASN A 445 -24.04 23.53 9.40
C ASN A 445 -23.64 24.04 10.80
N ARG A 446 -22.41 23.79 11.22
CA ARG A 446 -21.90 24.26 12.51
C ARG A 446 -21.63 25.77 12.53
N GLU A 447 -21.21 26.37 11.42
CA GLU A 447 -21.00 27.83 11.35
C GLU A 447 -22.33 28.62 11.48
N GLN A 448 -23.48 27.94 11.38
CA GLN A 448 -24.82 28.52 11.48
C GLN A 448 -25.45 28.38 12.87
N GLU A 449 -24.89 27.55 13.75
CA GLU A 449 -25.28 27.37 15.16
C GLU A 449 -24.45 28.27 16.09
#